data_AF-A0A2V7PNB1-F1
#
_entry.id   AF-A0A2V7PNB1-F1
#
_cell.length_a   1.000
_cell.length_b   1.000
_cell.length_c   1.000
_cell.angle_alpha   90.00
_cell.angle_beta   90.00
_cell.angle_gamma   90.00
#
_symmetry.space_group_name_H-M   'P 1'
#
loop_
_entity.id
_entity.type
_entity.pdbx_description
1 polymer ?
#
loop_
_entity_poly.entity_id
_entity_poly.type
_entity_poly.pdbx_seq_one_letter_code
_entity_poly.pdbx_strand_id
1 'polypeptide(L)'
;MHLLVSVAGPTEARAALRGGADVIDAKDPRRGALGPVPRRRLAAIAATVGAACPLSAALGDAAGERAIARAASLAARAGVAFTKIGFAGVASEARAQALARAARHGVDDRPGAALVLVAYADWRRAGSLAPARVVAVAAAVGAAGVLLDTAGKTIPLFGLQSRDLVGAWVVAAHAAGLFAALAGGLSDADFPTVRVLGADLVGVRGAACVGGRTGRIAADRVAALRALTGAPARVAVRRAVLPQRDVQLSQVFGGDDEVLDTLGERA
;
A
#
# COMPACT_ATOMS: atom_id res chain seq x y z
N MET A 1 -3.27 3.86 -14.26
CA MET A 1 -2.80 3.37 -12.94
C MET A 1 -2.15 2.00 -13.09
N HIS A 2 -1.37 1.53 -12.11
CA HIS A 2 -0.79 0.18 -12.10
C HIS A 2 -1.63 -0.81 -11.28
N LEU A 3 -1.65 -2.07 -11.71
CA LEU A 3 -2.29 -3.17 -10.99
C LEU A 3 -1.32 -3.87 -10.04
N LEU A 4 -1.61 -3.82 -8.75
CA LEU A 4 -0.91 -4.59 -7.71
C LEU A 4 -1.76 -5.79 -7.28
N VAL A 5 -1.19 -7.01 -7.35
CA VAL A 5 -1.87 -8.25 -6.95
C VAL A 5 -1.19 -8.89 -5.75
N SER A 6 -1.93 -9.06 -4.65
CA SER A 6 -1.41 -9.69 -3.43
C SER A 6 -1.46 -11.22 -3.49
N VAL A 7 -0.29 -11.86 -3.38
CA VAL A 7 -0.08 -13.31 -3.47
C VAL A 7 0.53 -13.88 -2.19
N ALA A 8 0.14 -15.12 -1.84
CA ALA A 8 0.57 -15.82 -0.63
C ALA A 8 1.64 -16.89 -0.90
N GLY A 9 2.00 -17.12 -2.17
CA GLY A 9 2.97 -18.14 -2.58
C GLY A 9 3.33 -18.08 -4.07
N PRO A 10 4.32 -18.89 -4.50
CA PRO A 10 4.87 -18.84 -5.86
C PRO A 10 3.86 -19.25 -6.94
N THR A 11 2.93 -20.17 -6.65
CA THR A 11 1.89 -20.56 -7.61
C THR A 11 0.94 -19.40 -7.93
N GLU A 12 0.53 -18.65 -6.91
CA GLU A 12 -0.28 -17.44 -7.08
C GLU A 12 0.51 -16.34 -7.82
N ALA A 13 1.80 -16.17 -7.50
CA ALA A 13 2.68 -15.24 -8.20
C ALA A 13 2.75 -15.54 -9.71
N ARG A 14 2.93 -16.82 -10.10
CA ARG A 14 2.91 -17.23 -11.52
C ARG A 14 1.59 -16.89 -12.20
N ALA A 15 0.47 -17.10 -11.52
CA ALA A 15 -0.85 -16.79 -12.08
C ALA A 15 -1.04 -15.28 -12.27
N ALA A 16 -0.65 -14.48 -11.28
CA ALA A 16 -0.71 -13.02 -11.36
C ALA A 16 0.18 -12.45 -12.47
N LEU A 17 1.40 -12.98 -12.65
CA LEU A 17 2.29 -12.58 -13.73
C LEU A 17 1.69 -12.90 -15.11
N ARG A 18 1.13 -14.11 -15.30
CA ARG A 18 0.46 -14.48 -16.55
C ARG A 18 -0.75 -13.60 -16.88
N GLY A 19 -1.43 -13.10 -15.86
CA GLY A 19 -2.54 -12.15 -16.03
C GLY A 19 -2.09 -10.70 -16.26
N GLY A 20 -0.78 -10.40 -16.22
CA GLY A 20 -0.28 -9.05 -16.48
C GLY A 20 -0.34 -8.11 -15.27
N ALA A 21 -0.23 -8.62 -14.04
CA ALA A 21 -0.03 -7.75 -12.87
C ALA A 21 1.23 -6.88 -13.04
N ASP A 22 1.12 -5.58 -12.77
CA ASP A 22 2.25 -4.64 -12.87
C ASP A 22 3.14 -4.69 -11.62
N VAL A 23 2.59 -5.07 -10.47
CA VAL A 23 3.31 -5.29 -9.20
C VAL A 23 2.79 -6.55 -8.52
N ILE A 24 3.69 -7.41 -8.07
CA ILE A 24 3.36 -8.56 -7.22
C ILE A 24 3.57 -8.19 -5.77
N ASP A 25 2.60 -8.47 -4.90
CA ASP A 25 2.68 -8.15 -3.47
C ASP A 25 2.64 -9.41 -2.59
N ALA A 26 3.73 -9.71 -1.90
CA ALA A 26 3.82 -10.85 -1.00
C ALA A 26 3.07 -10.56 0.33
N LYS A 27 1.94 -11.23 0.53
CA LYS A 27 1.05 -11.05 1.69
C LYS A 27 0.25 -12.32 1.99
N ASP A 28 0.19 -12.72 3.27
CA ASP A 28 -0.63 -13.85 3.73
C ASP A 28 -1.98 -13.33 4.28
N PRO A 29 -3.09 -13.53 3.56
CA PRO A 29 -4.40 -13.04 3.99
C PRO A 29 -4.89 -13.66 5.30
N ARG A 30 -4.32 -14.80 5.74
CA ARG A 30 -4.69 -15.50 6.97
C ARG A 30 -4.03 -14.89 8.20
N ARG A 31 -3.08 -13.99 8.02
CA ARG A 31 -2.32 -13.30 9.07
C ARG A 31 -2.73 -11.82 9.20
N GLY A 32 -3.97 -11.48 8.82
CA GLY A 32 -4.51 -10.12 8.90
C GLY A 32 -4.41 -9.33 7.59
N ALA A 33 -4.63 -8.01 7.70
CA ALA A 33 -4.65 -7.09 6.56
C ALA A 33 -3.27 -6.92 5.90
N LEU A 34 -2.21 -6.84 6.70
CA LEU A 34 -0.82 -6.77 6.22
C LEU A 34 0.01 -7.98 6.64
N GLY A 35 -0.63 -9.14 6.80
CA GLY A 35 0.02 -10.35 7.25
C GLY A 35 1.27 -10.71 6.43
N PRO A 36 2.47 -10.77 7.04
CA PRO A 36 3.68 -11.11 6.31
C PRO A 36 3.69 -12.59 5.93
N VAL A 37 4.17 -12.90 4.73
CA VAL A 37 4.46 -14.29 4.34
C VAL A 37 5.70 -14.79 5.08
N PRO A 38 5.82 -16.10 5.38
CA PRO A 38 7.04 -16.66 5.94
C PRO A 38 8.25 -16.45 5.01
N ARG A 39 9.46 -16.27 5.58
CA ARG A 39 10.70 -15.99 4.83
C ARG A 39 10.94 -16.93 3.65
N ARG A 40 10.74 -18.24 3.85
CA ARG A 40 10.89 -19.25 2.79
C ARG A 40 9.91 -19.02 1.62
N ARG A 41 8.68 -18.57 1.91
CA ARG A 41 7.71 -18.22 0.87
C ARG A 41 8.07 -16.93 0.16
N LEU A 42 8.54 -15.91 0.89
CA LEU A 42 9.01 -14.67 0.28
C LEU A 42 10.12 -14.96 -0.73
N ALA A 43 11.10 -15.77 -0.36
CA ALA A 43 12.18 -16.18 -1.27
C ALA A 43 11.66 -16.94 -2.50
N ALA A 44 10.70 -17.86 -2.33
CA ALA A 44 10.08 -18.58 -3.46
C ALA A 44 9.26 -17.66 -4.38
N ILE A 45 8.55 -16.68 -3.82
CA ILE A 45 7.84 -15.65 -4.59
C ILE A 45 8.86 -14.79 -5.35
N ALA A 46 9.91 -14.31 -4.69
CA ALA A 46 10.97 -13.52 -5.32
C ALA A 46 11.64 -14.25 -6.48
N ALA A 47 11.99 -15.52 -6.31
CA ALA A 47 12.53 -16.36 -7.38
C ALA A 47 11.55 -16.53 -8.55
N THR A 48 10.24 -16.61 -8.26
CA THR A 48 9.20 -16.71 -9.28
C THR A 48 9.01 -15.39 -10.05
N VAL A 49 9.06 -14.26 -9.36
CA VAL A 49 8.87 -12.92 -9.96
C VAL A 49 10.10 -12.51 -10.77
N GLY A 50 11.30 -12.78 -10.27
CA GLY A 50 12.55 -12.43 -10.94
C GLY A 50 12.59 -10.96 -11.36
N ALA A 51 12.93 -10.71 -12.61
CA ALA A 51 12.96 -9.36 -13.19
C ALA A 51 11.68 -8.96 -13.94
N ALA A 52 10.61 -9.77 -13.87
CA ALA A 52 9.40 -9.55 -14.66
C ALA A 52 8.67 -8.25 -14.25
N CYS A 53 8.56 -8.01 -12.95
CA CYS A 53 7.98 -6.80 -12.39
C CYS A 53 8.52 -6.54 -10.97
N PRO A 54 8.28 -5.35 -10.40
CA PRO A 54 8.57 -5.07 -9.00
C PRO A 54 7.84 -6.03 -8.05
N LEU A 55 8.56 -6.45 -7.01
CA LEU A 55 8.02 -7.20 -5.88
C LEU A 55 7.80 -6.26 -4.70
N SER A 56 6.57 -6.19 -4.18
CA SER A 56 6.23 -5.61 -2.88
C SER A 56 6.07 -6.70 -1.83
N ALA A 57 6.25 -6.38 -0.55
CA ALA A 57 5.95 -7.29 0.54
C ALA A 57 5.36 -6.55 1.74
N ALA A 58 4.28 -7.10 2.31
CA ALA A 58 3.76 -6.68 3.60
C ALA A 58 4.64 -7.24 4.72
N LEU A 59 5.06 -6.37 5.66
CA LEU A 59 5.84 -6.74 6.83
C LEU A 59 5.00 -6.83 8.12
N GLY A 60 3.72 -6.50 8.04
CA GLY A 60 2.80 -6.43 9.16
C GLY A 60 2.64 -5.03 9.73
N ASP A 61 1.85 -4.96 10.80
CA ASP A 61 1.74 -3.78 11.65
C ASP A 61 2.96 -3.66 12.56
N ALA A 62 3.63 -2.52 12.51
CA ALA A 62 4.90 -2.32 13.19
C ALA A 62 4.69 -2.13 14.70
N ALA A 63 5.31 -3.00 15.50
CA ALA A 63 5.25 -2.92 16.97
C ALA A 63 6.59 -2.52 17.62
N GLY A 64 7.73 -2.77 16.97
CA GLY A 64 9.06 -2.48 17.52
C GLY A 64 10.10 -2.16 16.46
N GLU A 65 10.93 -1.16 16.72
CA GLU A 65 11.92 -0.58 15.80
C GLU A 65 12.95 -1.60 15.33
N ARG A 66 13.57 -2.33 16.26
CA ARG A 66 14.57 -3.36 15.92
C ARG A 66 13.98 -4.46 15.06
N ALA A 67 12.74 -4.87 15.37
CA ALA A 67 12.06 -5.93 14.65
C ALA A 67 11.71 -5.48 13.22
N ILE A 68 11.16 -4.27 13.06
CA ILE A 68 10.75 -3.78 11.74
C ILE A 68 11.96 -3.41 10.86
N ALA A 69 13.01 -2.83 11.42
CA ALA A 69 14.27 -2.58 10.70
C ALA A 69 14.86 -3.88 10.15
N ARG A 70 14.92 -4.93 10.98
CA ARG A 70 15.41 -6.25 10.57
C ARG A 70 14.51 -6.88 9.51
N ALA A 71 13.18 -6.79 9.66
CA ALA A 71 12.25 -7.33 8.68
C ALA A 71 12.39 -6.64 7.32
N ALA A 72 12.51 -5.31 7.30
CA ALA A 72 12.69 -4.53 6.09
C ALA A 72 14.02 -4.85 5.40
N SER A 73 15.12 -4.96 6.15
CA SER A 73 16.42 -5.37 5.62
C SER A 73 16.41 -6.77 5.01
N LEU A 74 15.77 -7.73 5.67
CA LEU A 74 15.64 -9.09 5.14
C LEU A 74 14.80 -9.13 3.85
N ALA A 75 13.72 -8.35 3.78
CA ALA A 75 12.90 -8.25 2.58
C ALA A 75 13.67 -7.59 1.41
N ALA A 76 14.35 -6.48 1.67
CA ALA A 76 15.16 -5.79 0.66
C ALA A 76 16.33 -6.66 0.15
N ARG A 77 16.98 -7.44 1.02
CA ARG A 77 17.99 -8.42 0.60
C ARG A 77 17.41 -9.52 -0.28
N ALA A 78 16.15 -9.91 -0.05
CA ALA A 78 15.42 -10.86 -0.89
C ALA A 78 14.91 -10.28 -2.23
N GLY A 79 15.22 -9.02 -2.55
CA GLY A 79 14.84 -8.39 -3.82
C GLY A 79 13.45 -7.72 -3.81
N VAL A 80 12.89 -7.47 -2.63
CA VAL A 80 11.66 -6.68 -2.50
C VAL A 80 11.96 -5.21 -2.80
N ALA A 81 11.28 -4.66 -3.80
CA ALA A 81 11.35 -3.25 -4.19
C ALA A 81 10.52 -2.35 -3.27
N PHE A 82 9.37 -2.81 -2.79
CA PHE A 82 8.49 -2.03 -1.90
C PHE A 82 8.16 -2.79 -0.61
N THR A 83 8.76 -2.39 0.50
CA THR A 83 8.39 -2.91 1.84
C THR A 83 7.25 -2.10 2.42
N LYS A 84 6.17 -2.77 2.83
CA LYS A 84 4.97 -2.14 3.39
C LYS A 84 4.84 -2.40 4.88
N ILE A 85 4.59 -1.35 5.66
CA ILE A 85 4.34 -1.46 7.09
C ILE A 85 3.02 -0.75 7.45
N GLY A 86 2.26 -1.32 8.37
CA GLY A 86 1.06 -0.69 8.93
C GLY A 86 1.27 -0.23 10.37
N PHE A 87 0.25 0.44 10.91
CA PHE A 87 0.27 1.04 12.24
C PHE A 87 -0.95 0.66 13.07
N ALA A 88 -1.55 -0.51 12.86
CA ALA A 88 -2.65 -0.96 13.72
C ALA A 88 -2.16 -1.07 15.17
N GLY A 89 -2.92 -0.51 16.11
CA GLY A 89 -2.53 -0.39 17.52
C GLY A 89 -1.50 0.72 17.82
N VAL A 90 -1.16 1.57 16.85
CA VAL A 90 -0.26 2.73 17.03
C VAL A 90 -1.03 4.01 16.72
N ALA A 91 -1.51 4.68 17.77
CA ALA A 91 -2.23 5.96 17.67
C ALA A 91 -1.35 7.20 17.94
N SER A 92 -0.08 7.00 18.35
CA SER A 92 0.87 8.10 18.58
C SER A 92 1.69 8.37 17.31
N GLU A 93 1.65 9.61 16.82
CA GLU A 93 2.41 10.02 15.64
C GLU A 93 3.93 9.88 15.88
N ALA A 94 4.43 10.31 17.04
CA ALA A 94 5.83 10.15 17.42
C ALA A 94 6.28 8.67 17.39
N ARG A 95 5.42 7.76 17.88
CA ARG A 95 5.67 6.31 17.83
C ARG A 95 5.70 5.80 16.39
N ALA A 96 4.74 6.19 15.56
CA ALA A 96 4.70 5.80 14.16
C ALA A 96 5.92 6.30 13.38
N GLN A 97 6.34 7.55 13.61
CA GLN A 97 7.55 8.10 13.02
C GLN A 97 8.82 7.32 13.44
N ALA A 98 8.96 6.94 14.72
CA ALA A 98 10.09 6.13 15.18
C ALA A 98 10.14 4.76 14.48
N LEU A 99 9.00 4.08 14.38
CA LEU A 99 8.87 2.81 13.67
C LEU A 99 9.15 2.94 12.16
N ALA A 100 8.64 4.01 11.53
CA ALA A 100 8.82 4.29 10.12
C ALA A 100 10.29 4.60 9.79
N ARG A 101 10.98 5.40 10.63
CA ARG A 101 12.44 5.65 10.51
C ARG A 101 13.23 4.36 10.62
N ALA A 102 12.90 3.49 11.58
CA ALA A 102 13.58 2.21 11.73
C ALA A 102 13.39 1.31 10.50
N ALA A 103 12.18 1.25 9.94
CA ALA A 103 11.90 0.50 8.72
C ALA A 103 12.63 1.09 7.50
N ARG A 104 12.68 2.43 7.38
CA ARG A 104 13.41 3.14 6.32
C ARG A 104 14.89 2.80 6.34
N HIS A 105 15.49 2.87 7.53
CA HIS A 105 16.89 2.50 7.73
C HIS A 105 17.17 1.05 7.30
N GLY A 106 16.24 0.14 7.58
CA GLY A 106 16.36 -1.26 7.16
C GLY A 106 16.48 -1.46 5.65
N VAL A 107 15.98 -0.53 4.81
CA VAL A 107 16.04 -0.64 3.35
C VAL A 107 17.12 0.25 2.70
N ASP A 108 17.83 1.10 3.47
CA ASP A 108 18.84 2.04 2.94
C ASP A 108 19.99 1.35 2.21
N ASP A 109 20.44 0.19 2.72
CA ASP A 109 21.58 -0.57 2.17
C ASP A 109 21.31 -1.21 0.79
N ARG A 110 20.08 -1.11 0.27
CA ARG A 110 19.67 -1.76 -0.98
C ARG A 110 19.14 -0.72 -1.97
N PRO A 111 19.96 -0.28 -2.94
CA PRO A 111 19.52 0.60 -4.00
C PRO A 111 18.26 0.07 -4.69
N GLY A 112 17.22 0.90 -4.78
CA GLY A 112 15.94 0.54 -5.39
C GLY A 112 14.93 -0.12 -4.45
N ALA A 113 15.29 -0.43 -3.19
CA ALA A 113 14.32 -0.78 -2.16
C ALA A 113 13.73 0.50 -1.54
N ALA A 114 12.42 0.50 -1.35
CA ALA A 114 11.66 1.65 -0.88
C ALA A 114 10.63 1.27 0.19
N LEU A 115 10.40 2.19 1.12
CA LEU A 115 9.39 2.07 2.16
C LEU A 115 8.05 2.62 1.67
N VAL A 116 6.97 1.92 2.00
CA VAL A 116 5.59 2.36 1.79
C VAL A 116 4.84 2.24 3.11
N LEU A 117 4.18 3.32 3.53
CA LEU A 117 3.39 3.33 4.76
C LEU A 117 1.93 3.01 4.46
N VAL A 118 1.32 2.16 5.28
CA VAL A 118 -0.08 1.75 5.09
C VAL A 118 -0.96 2.44 6.12
N ALA A 119 -1.91 3.22 5.62
CA ALA A 119 -3.03 3.79 6.37
C ALA A 119 -4.24 2.85 6.29
N TYR A 120 -5.07 2.87 7.33
CA TYR A 120 -6.31 2.11 7.36
C TYR A 120 -7.53 3.04 7.21
N ALA A 121 -8.43 2.72 6.28
CA ALA A 121 -9.69 3.45 6.11
C ALA A 121 -10.59 3.35 7.36
N ASP A 122 -10.48 2.25 8.10
CA ASP A 122 -11.11 1.99 9.41
C ASP A 122 -10.13 2.21 10.57
N TRP A 123 -9.28 3.25 10.49
CA TRP A 123 -8.22 3.54 11.46
C TRP A 123 -8.69 3.60 12.92
N ARG A 124 -9.89 4.14 13.20
CA ARG A 124 -10.47 4.19 14.55
C ARG A 124 -10.63 2.79 15.14
N ARG A 125 -11.18 1.87 14.35
CA ARG A 125 -11.32 0.45 14.72
C ARG A 125 -9.97 -0.24 14.84
N ALA A 126 -9.01 0.12 14.00
CA ALA A 126 -7.66 -0.43 14.03
C ALA A 126 -6.80 0.13 15.18
N GLY A 127 -7.28 1.12 15.94
CA GLY A 127 -6.47 1.84 16.93
C GLY A 127 -5.22 2.48 16.31
N SER A 128 -5.35 2.98 15.08
CA SER A 128 -4.24 3.48 14.25
C SER A 128 -4.30 5.00 14.12
N LEU A 129 -3.33 5.58 13.42
CA LEU A 129 -3.36 6.98 13.00
C LEU A 129 -4.40 7.22 11.90
N ALA A 130 -4.99 8.42 11.91
CA ALA A 130 -5.77 8.90 10.79
C ALA A 130 -4.93 8.89 9.49
N PRO A 131 -5.52 8.56 8.32
CA PRO A 131 -4.78 8.47 7.05
C PRO A 131 -3.97 9.71 6.68
N ALA A 132 -4.44 10.92 7.01
CA ALA A 132 -3.72 12.16 6.80
C ALA A 132 -2.41 12.24 7.61
N ARG A 133 -2.43 11.77 8.87
CA ARG A 133 -1.23 11.71 9.71
C ARG A 133 -0.22 10.69 9.19
N VAL A 134 -0.68 9.59 8.58
CA VAL A 134 0.21 8.62 7.92
C VAL A 134 0.93 9.25 6.71
N VAL A 135 0.28 10.14 5.96
CA VAL A 135 0.92 10.91 4.88
C VAL A 135 2.02 11.81 5.42
N ALA A 136 1.75 12.56 6.50
CA ALA A 136 2.76 13.40 7.15
C ALA A 136 3.96 12.58 7.64
N VAL A 137 3.73 11.43 8.28
CA VAL A 137 4.80 10.51 8.70
C VAL A 137 5.60 9.99 7.51
N ALA A 138 4.94 9.59 6.42
CA ALA A 138 5.58 9.07 5.21
C ALA A 138 6.51 10.11 4.58
N ALA A 139 6.04 11.35 4.46
CA ALA A 139 6.84 12.47 3.94
C ALA A 139 8.06 12.74 4.83
N ALA A 140 7.86 12.82 6.16
CA ALA A 140 8.91 13.12 7.12
C ALA A 140 10.04 12.08 7.15
N VAL A 141 9.78 10.81 6.81
CA VAL A 141 10.79 9.75 6.78
C VAL A 141 11.35 9.46 5.39
N GLY A 142 10.91 10.19 4.36
CA GLY A 142 11.29 9.94 2.97
C GLY A 142 10.85 8.55 2.49
N ALA A 143 9.62 8.14 2.84
CA ALA A 143 8.98 6.99 2.21
C ALA A 143 8.70 7.28 0.73
N ALA A 144 8.55 6.25 -0.09
CA ALA A 144 8.23 6.43 -1.51
C ALA A 144 6.74 6.64 -1.77
N GLY A 145 5.89 6.13 -0.88
CA GLY A 145 4.46 6.16 -1.09
C GLY A 145 3.64 5.78 0.15
N VAL A 146 2.33 5.94 -0.01
CA VAL A 146 1.33 5.52 0.97
C VAL A 146 0.30 4.60 0.32
N LEU A 147 -0.24 3.68 1.12
CA LEU A 147 -1.33 2.79 0.73
C LEU A 147 -2.50 2.98 1.68
N LEU A 148 -3.70 3.23 1.16
CA LEU A 148 -4.94 3.16 1.93
C LEU A 148 -5.54 1.75 1.75
N ASP A 149 -5.58 0.95 2.82
CA ASP A 149 -6.21 -0.38 2.87
C ASP A 149 -7.24 -0.42 4.01
N THR A 150 -7.88 -1.56 4.22
CA THR A 150 -8.78 -1.80 5.37
C THR A 150 -8.15 -2.75 6.37
N ALA A 151 -8.25 -2.51 7.67
CA ALA A 151 -7.82 -3.45 8.69
C ALA A 151 -8.85 -4.60 8.78
N GLY A 152 -10.13 -4.25 8.93
CA GLY A 152 -11.27 -5.16 8.80
C GLY A 152 -11.52 -5.58 7.35
N LYS A 153 -11.81 -6.86 7.13
CA LYS A 153 -12.03 -7.42 5.78
C LYS A 153 -13.50 -7.68 5.45
N THR A 154 -14.39 -6.93 6.08
CA THR A 154 -15.85 -7.04 5.91
C THR A 154 -16.41 -5.94 5.00
N ILE A 155 -16.01 -4.68 5.22
CA ILE A 155 -16.51 -3.52 4.47
C ILE A 155 -15.40 -3.04 3.52
N PRO A 156 -15.69 -2.81 2.22
CA PRO A 156 -14.71 -2.29 1.27
C PRO A 156 -14.40 -0.81 1.52
N LEU A 157 -13.34 -0.30 0.91
CA LEU A 157 -12.87 1.08 1.04
C LEU A 157 -13.99 2.11 0.86
N PHE A 158 -14.72 2.01 -0.26
CA PHE A 158 -15.81 2.94 -0.58
C PHE A 158 -17.11 2.70 0.22
N GLY A 159 -17.14 1.67 1.07
CA GLY A 159 -18.17 1.51 2.10
C GLY A 159 -17.76 2.13 3.45
N LEU A 160 -16.49 2.52 3.61
CA LEU A 160 -15.95 3.14 4.83
C LEU A 160 -15.64 4.63 4.65
N GLN A 161 -15.28 5.04 3.44
CA GLN A 161 -14.85 6.39 3.12
C GLN A 161 -15.53 6.85 1.83
N SER A 162 -15.98 8.10 1.79
CA SER A 162 -16.56 8.68 0.58
C SER A 162 -15.48 8.82 -0.51
N ARG A 163 -15.92 8.86 -1.77
CA ARG A 163 -15.00 9.06 -2.91
C ARG A 163 -14.24 10.38 -2.80
N ASP A 164 -14.90 11.43 -2.30
CA ASP A 164 -14.31 12.76 -2.14
C ASP A 164 -13.20 12.76 -1.09
N LEU A 165 -13.42 12.11 0.06
CA LEU A 165 -12.39 11.97 1.09
C LEU A 165 -11.19 11.17 0.58
N VAL A 166 -11.43 10.08 -0.15
CA VAL A 166 -10.35 9.29 -0.76
C VAL A 166 -9.61 10.09 -1.82
N GLY A 167 -10.32 10.89 -2.64
CA GLY A 167 -9.71 11.78 -3.64
C GLY A 167 -8.83 12.85 -3.01
N ALA A 168 -9.33 13.53 -1.97
CA ALA A 168 -8.56 14.51 -1.23
C ALA A 168 -7.30 13.89 -0.60
N TRP A 169 -7.39 12.65 -0.09
CA TRP A 169 -6.25 11.92 0.44
C TRP A 169 -5.20 11.59 -0.63
N VAL A 170 -5.61 11.20 -1.83
CA VAL A 170 -4.70 10.97 -2.97
C VAL A 170 -3.98 12.27 -3.34
N VAL A 171 -4.71 13.38 -3.46
CA VAL A 171 -4.12 14.70 -3.74
C VAL A 171 -3.10 15.11 -2.68
N ALA A 172 -3.42 14.91 -1.40
CA ALA A 172 -2.51 15.23 -0.30
C ALA A 172 -1.22 14.38 -0.33
N ALA A 173 -1.32 13.09 -0.68
CA ALA A 173 -0.16 12.23 -0.86
C ALA A 173 0.74 12.72 -2.00
N HIS A 174 0.15 13.06 -3.15
CA HIS A 174 0.89 13.61 -4.30
C HIS A 174 1.55 14.96 -3.98
N ALA A 175 0.85 15.84 -3.28
CA ALA A 175 1.40 17.13 -2.83
C ALA A 175 2.61 16.96 -1.90
N ALA A 176 2.66 15.86 -1.14
CA ALA A 176 3.80 15.47 -0.31
C ALA A 176 4.92 14.74 -1.07
N GLY A 177 4.82 14.60 -2.40
CA GLY A 177 5.81 13.90 -3.23
C GLY A 177 5.76 12.37 -3.12
N LEU A 178 4.67 11.81 -2.61
CA LEU A 178 4.46 10.38 -2.41
C LEU A 178 3.57 9.82 -3.52
N PHE A 179 3.82 8.59 -3.97
CA PHE A 179 2.79 7.89 -4.74
C PHE A 179 1.65 7.43 -3.82
N ALA A 180 0.43 7.36 -4.35
CA ALA A 180 -0.77 6.94 -3.64
C ALA A 180 -1.30 5.61 -4.20
N ALA A 181 -1.46 4.62 -3.33
CA ALA A 181 -2.08 3.34 -3.66
C ALA A 181 -3.41 3.17 -2.91
N LEU A 182 -4.42 2.60 -3.58
CA LEU A 182 -5.71 2.28 -3.00
C LEU A 182 -5.97 0.77 -3.02
N ALA A 183 -6.39 0.21 -1.88
CA ALA A 183 -6.80 -1.19 -1.73
C ALA A 183 -8.00 -1.28 -0.76
N GLY A 184 -8.26 -2.47 -0.23
CA GLY A 184 -9.33 -2.68 0.76
C GLY A 184 -10.66 -3.07 0.13
N GLY A 185 -10.78 -4.35 -0.27
CA GLY A 185 -12.05 -4.90 -0.75
C GLY A 185 -12.52 -4.41 -2.12
N LEU A 186 -11.65 -3.74 -2.89
CA LEU A 186 -11.97 -3.24 -4.23
C LEU A 186 -12.30 -4.37 -5.21
N SER A 187 -13.32 -4.12 -6.02
CA SER A 187 -13.81 -4.94 -7.12
C SER A 187 -13.46 -4.31 -8.47
N ASP A 188 -13.78 -5.00 -9.57
CA ASP A 188 -13.67 -4.47 -10.93
C ASP A 188 -14.50 -3.20 -11.16
N ALA A 189 -15.70 -3.12 -10.58
CA ALA A 189 -16.57 -1.95 -10.66
C ALA A 189 -15.97 -0.67 -10.04
N ASP A 190 -15.00 -0.83 -9.14
CA ASP A 190 -14.34 0.30 -8.47
C ASP A 190 -13.21 0.92 -9.28
N PHE A 191 -12.66 0.20 -10.27
CA PHE A 191 -11.47 0.63 -11.02
C PHE A 191 -11.64 1.95 -11.76
N PRO A 192 -12.79 2.25 -12.42
CA PRO A 192 -13.02 3.56 -13.01
C PRO A 192 -12.95 4.69 -11.96
N THR A 193 -13.53 4.48 -10.77
CA THR A 193 -13.47 5.46 -9.68
C THR A 193 -12.02 5.67 -9.24
N VAL A 194 -11.28 4.59 -8.95
CA VAL A 194 -9.87 4.65 -8.51
C VAL A 194 -9.00 5.43 -9.51
N ARG A 195 -9.25 5.26 -10.81
CA ARG A 195 -8.56 6.02 -11.86
C ARG A 195 -8.90 7.50 -11.85
N VAL A 196 -10.19 7.85 -11.73
CA VAL A 196 -10.64 9.25 -11.69
C VAL A 196 -10.07 9.96 -10.47
N LEU A 197 -9.97 9.28 -9.33
CA LEU A 197 -9.33 9.81 -8.12
C LEU A 197 -7.80 9.97 -8.24
N GLY A 198 -7.20 9.53 -9.34
CA GLY A 198 -5.78 9.73 -9.62
C GLY A 198 -4.82 8.77 -8.93
N ALA A 199 -5.29 7.66 -8.37
CA ALA A 199 -4.40 6.70 -7.68
C ALA A 199 -3.35 6.11 -8.64
N ASP A 200 -2.12 5.98 -8.14
CA ASP A 200 -0.99 5.43 -8.89
C ASP A 200 -1.08 3.90 -9.00
N LEU A 201 -1.51 3.25 -7.92
CA LEU A 201 -1.69 1.80 -7.85
C LEU A 201 -3.08 1.44 -7.31
N VAL A 202 -3.67 0.40 -7.89
CA VAL A 202 -4.82 -0.31 -7.32
C VAL A 202 -4.37 -1.68 -6.80
N GLY A 203 -4.63 -1.95 -5.53
CA GLY A 203 -4.25 -3.19 -4.85
C GLY A 203 -5.43 -4.14 -4.70
N VAL A 204 -5.31 -5.35 -5.26
CA VAL A 204 -6.36 -6.37 -5.20
C VAL A 204 -5.85 -7.73 -4.69
N ARG A 205 -6.77 -8.47 -4.08
CA ARG A 205 -6.64 -9.93 -3.89
C ARG A 205 -7.94 -10.63 -4.21
N GLY A 206 -9.02 -10.27 -3.52
CA GLY A 206 -10.33 -10.91 -3.67
C GLY A 206 -10.83 -10.91 -5.11
N ALA A 207 -10.80 -9.76 -5.78
CA ALA A 207 -11.18 -9.63 -7.18
C ALA A 207 -10.33 -10.50 -8.13
N ALA A 208 -9.05 -10.74 -7.79
CA ALA A 208 -8.15 -11.59 -8.57
C ALA A 208 -8.28 -13.09 -8.26
N CYS A 209 -9.04 -13.47 -7.23
CA CYS A 209 -9.19 -14.86 -6.80
C CYS A 209 -10.50 -15.49 -7.31
N VAL A 210 -10.48 -16.79 -7.61
CA VAL A 210 -11.68 -17.65 -7.61
C VAL A 210 -11.93 -18.14 -6.18
N GLY A 211 -13.17 -18.05 -5.70
CA GLY A 211 -13.54 -18.41 -4.33
C GLY A 211 -13.25 -17.33 -3.28
N GLY A 212 -13.19 -16.06 -3.70
CA GLY A 212 -13.02 -14.92 -2.81
C GLY A 212 -11.59 -14.78 -2.25
N ARG A 213 -11.41 -13.94 -1.23
CA ARG A 213 -10.10 -13.48 -0.71
C ARG A 213 -9.15 -14.61 -0.30
N THR A 214 -9.65 -15.70 0.25
CA THR A 214 -8.85 -16.87 0.68
C THR A 214 -8.74 -17.94 -0.40
N GLY A 215 -9.43 -17.76 -1.52
CA GLY A 215 -9.33 -18.59 -2.71
C GLY A 215 -8.04 -18.37 -3.48
N ARG A 216 -7.99 -18.94 -4.70
CA ARG A 216 -6.78 -18.97 -5.53
C ARG A 216 -6.78 -17.86 -6.56
N ILE A 217 -5.63 -17.20 -6.75
CA ILE A 217 -5.43 -16.24 -7.84
C ILE A 217 -5.60 -16.92 -9.19
N ALA A 218 -6.36 -16.29 -10.09
CA ALA A 218 -6.66 -16.78 -11.42
C ALA A 218 -6.15 -15.79 -12.48
N ALA A 219 -5.40 -16.29 -13.47
CA ALA A 219 -4.70 -15.45 -14.44
C ALA A 219 -5.67 -14.66 -15.34
N ASP A 220 -6.78 -15.28 -15.72
CA ASP A 220 -7.90 -14.69 -16.46
C ASP A 220 -8.56 -13.53 -15.70
N ARG A 221 -8.80 -13.68 -14.39
CA ARG A 221 -9.31 -12.58 -13.55
C ARG A 221 -8.32 -11.44 -13.45
N VAL A 222 -7.03 -11.73 -13.31
CA VAL A 222 -6.00 -10.69 -13.28
C VAL A 222 -5.92 -9.96 -14.63
N ALA A 223 -6.02 -10.68 -15.75
CA ALA A 223 -6.05 -10.10 -17.09
C ALA A 223 -7.26 -9.18 -17.30
N ALA A 224 -8.45 -9.58 -16.83
CA ALA A 224 -9.65 -8.76 -16.87
C ALA A 224 -9.45 -7.45 -16.06
N LEU A 225 -8.92 -7.55 -14.83
CA LEU A 225 -8.62 -6.36 -14.02
C LEU A 225 -7.55 -5.48 -14.66
N ARG A 226 -6.54 -6.07 -15.30
CA ARG A 226 -5.47 -5.33 -15.99
C ARG A 226 -6.01 -4.54 -17.18
N ALA A 227 -7.06 -5.01 -17.85
CA ALA A 227 -7.72 -4.25 -18.93
C ALA A 227 -8.41 -2.96 -18.42
N LEU A 228 -8.80 -2.93 -17.14
CA LEU A 228 -9.51 -1.78 -16.54
C LEU A 228 -8.57 -0.66 -16.07
N THR A 229 -7.26 -0.91 -15.95
CA THR A 229 -6.30 0.07 -15.39
C THR A 229 -5.95 1.24 -16.32
N GLY A 230 -6.37 1.17 -17.59
CA GLY A 230 -6.10 2.17 -18.61
C GLY A 230 -4.63 2.20 -19.03
N ALA A 231 -4.20 3.30 -19.65
CA ALA A 231 -2.78 3.52 -19.91
C ALA A 231 -2.00 3.64 -18.58
N PRO A 232 -0.77 3.10 -18.49
CA PRO A 232 0.03 3.22 -17.28
C PRO A 232 0.27 4.70 -16.96
N ALA A 233 0.07 5.07 -15.69
CA ALA A 233 0.44 6.39 -15.21
C ALA A 233 1.97 6.51 -15.28
N ARG A 234 2.50 7.72 -15.49
CA ARG A 234 3.95 7.99 -15.50
C ARG A 234 4.54 7.90 -14.10
N VAL A 235 4.43 6.76 -13.42
CA VAL A 235 5.25 6.47 -12.26
C VAL A 235 6.46 5.71 -12.77
N ALA A 236 7.64 6.30 -12.61
CA ALA A 236 8.88 5.56 -12.76
C ALA A 236 8.97 4.55 -11.60
N VAL A 237 8.24 3.43 -11.71
CA VAL A 237 8.46 2.23 -10.89
C VAL A 237 9.82 1.60 -11.21
N ARG A 238 10.58 2.21 -12.14
CA ARG A 238 11.97 1.92 -12.47
C ARG A 238 12.85 3.07 -11.96
N ARG A 239 13.67 2.76 -10.94
CA ARG A 239 14.67 3.61 -10.26
C ARG A 239 14.08 4.81 -9.51
N ALA A 240 14.08 4.67 -8.19
CA ALA A 240 13.93 5.77 -7.24
C ALA A 240 15.00 6.84 -7.48
N VAL A 241 14.67 7.92 -8.18
CA VAL A 241 15.24 9.27 -8.00
C VAL A 241 14.21 10.30 -8.47
N LEU A 242 13.78 11.20 -7.59
CA LEU A 242 13.34 12.55 -7.93
C LEU A 242 13.93 13.53 -6.90
N PRO A 243 14.36 14.74 -7.31
CA PRO A 243 15.00 15.71 -6.44
C PRO A 243 13.99 16.37 -5.51
N GLN A 244 14.42 16.63 -4.27
CA GLN A 244 13.65 17.32 -3.24
C GLN A 244 13.22 18.71 -3.74
N ARG A 245 11.93 19.00 -3.64
CA ARG A 245 11.43 20.37 -3.62
C ARG A 245 10.96 20.64 -2.21
N ASP A 246 11.58 21.64 -1.58
CA ASP A 246 11.15 22.16 -0.28
C ASP A 246 9.74 22.74 -0.42
N VAL A 247 8.76 22.04 0.15
CA VAL A 247 7.43 22.59 0.40
C VAL A 247 7.24 22.60 1.91
N GLN A 248 7.08 23.79 2.48
CA GLN A 248 6.73 23.95 3.89
C GLN A 248 5.32 23.40 4.13
N LEU A 249 5.24 22.27 4.83
CA LEU A 249 4.01 21.53 5.21
C LEU A 249 3.10 22.28 6.20
N SER A 250 3.45 23.50 6.62
CA SER A 250 2.72 24.27 7.64
C SER A 250 1.39 24.86 7.15
N GLN A 251 1.06 24.78 5.86
CA GLN A 251 -0.17 25.33 5.31
C GLN A 251 -1.21 24.29 4.85
N VAL A 252 -0.92 22.98 4.96
CA VAL A 252 -1.87 21.89 4.59
C VAL A 252 -2.54 21.26 5.82
N PHE A 253 -1.94 21.40 7.00
CA PHE A 253 -2.42 20.78 8.25
C PHE A 253 -2.66 21.79 9.37
N GLY A 254 -2.81 23.07 9.03
CA GLY A 254 -3.09 24.15 9.98
C GLY A 254 -4.59 24.27 10.24
N GLY A 255 -5.02 23.80 11.41
CA GLY A 255 -6.30 24.15 12.05
C GLY A 255 -7.54 23.64 11.30
N ASP A 256 -8.04 22.49 11.75
CA ASP A 256 -9.46 22.10 11.80
C ASP A 256 -9.64 20.63 11.40
N ASP A 257 -9.33 19.74 12.35
CA ASP A 257 -9.80 18.34 12.34
C ASP A 257 -11.35 18.26 12.48
N GLU A 258 -12.08 19.38 12.46
CA GLU A 258 -13.56 19.47 12.46
C GLU A 258 -14.19 19.71 11.07
N VAL A 259 -13.44 20.24 10.08
CA VAL A 259 -14.03 20.59 8.77
C VAL A 259 -14.21 19.37 7.85
N LEU A 260 -13.54 18.25 8.15
CA LEU A 260 -13.78 16.96 7.47
C LEU A 260 -14.91 16.13 8.12
N ASP A 261 -15.38 16.49 9.32
CA ASP A 261 -16.51 15.82 10.00
C ASP A 261 -17.87 16.46 9.63
N THR A 262 -17.93 17.70 9.16
CA THR A 262 -19.19 18.43 8.94
C THR A 262 -19.89 18.18 7.60
N LEU A 263 -19.25 17.50 6.64
CA LEU A 263 -19.88 17.14 5.36
C LEU A 263 -20.57 15.76 5.37
N GLY A 264 -20.52 15.03 6.49
CA GLY A 264 -21.16 13.72 6.67
C GLY A 264 -22.54 13.73 7.33
N GLU A 265 -22.99 14.86 7.91
CA GLU A 265 -24.24 14.93 8.67
C GLU A 265 -25.38 15.73 8.00
N ARG A 266 -25.25 16.08 6.71
CA ARG A 266 -26.37 16.64 5.93
C ARG A 266 -26.45 16.05 4.53
N ALA A 267 -26.92 14.80 4.45
CA ALA A 267 -27.69 14.24 3.33
C ALA A 267 -28.39 12.95 3.77
#